data_AF-A0A524CLJ7-F1
#
_entry.id   AF-A0A524CLJ7-F1
#
_cell.length_a   1.000
_cell.length_b   1.000
_cell.length_c   1.000
_cell.angle_alpha   90.00
_cell.angle_beta   90.00
_cell.angle_gamma   90.00
#
_symmetry.space_group_name_H-M   'P 1'
#
loop_
_entity.id
_entity.type
_entity.pdbx_description
1 polymer ?
#
loop_
_entity_poly.entity_id
_entity_poly.type
_entity_poly.pdbx_seq_one_letter_code
_entity_poly.pdbx_strand_id
1 'polypeptide(L)'
;MKLLKNKIMGVIMLIFVLAFGVWYSLCVFMNSGLLAAFVNPDSIFQPNFLGIPLLNSYWTIALPIYLLVLIVLFIAAWLGIATIIAKPPKVSEEEINRIMTLEKELRKKKEKDNSE
;
A
#
# COMPACT_ATOMS: atom_id res chain seq x y z
N MET A 1 -14.16 -13.89 -15.01
CA MET A 1 -13.43 -14.44 -13.84
C MET A 1 -12.19 -13.62 -13.43
N LYS A 2 -11.32 -13.18 -14.35
CA LYS A 2 -10.09 -12.39 -14.04
C LYS A 2 -10.36 -11.10 -13.22
N LEU A 3 -11.47 -10.43 -13.49
CA LEU A 3 -11.91 -9.20 -12.82
C LEU A 3 -12.24 -9.39 -11.33
N LEU A 4 -12.87 -10.53 -10.99
CA LEU A 4 -13.21 -10.86 -9.61
C LEU A 4 -11.94 -11.19 -8.81
N LYS A 5 -11.00 -11.91 -9.43
CA LYS A 5 -9.71 -12.29 -8.83
C LYS A 5 -8.88 -11.06 -8.44
N ASN A 6 -8.81 -10.04 -9.31
CA ASN A 6 -8.05 -8.81 -9.03
C ASN A 6 -8.66 -8.01 -7.87
N LYS A 7 -9.99 -7.94 -7.79
CA LYS A 7 -10.68 -7.28 -6.67
C LYS A 7 -10.48 -8.02 -5.35
N ILE A 8 -10.56 -9.36 -5.37
CA ILE A 8 -10.30 -10.21 -4.19
C ILE A 8 -8.85 -10.01 -3.71
N MET A 9 -7.89 -9.93 -4.64
CA MET A 9 -6.48 -9.68 -4.30
C MET A 9 -6.28 -8.33 -3.63
N GLY A 10 -6.94 -7.27 -4.11
CA GLY A 10 -6.92 -5.95 -3.48
C GLY A 10 -7.55 -5.93 -2.08
N VAL A 11 -8.64 -6.67 -1.87
CA VAL A 11 -9.28 -6.81 -0.55
C VAL A 11 -8.38 -7.56 0.43
N ILE A 12 -7.74 -8.65 0.00
CA ILE A 12 -6.79 -9.41 0.83
C ILE A 12 -5.61 -8.52 1.23
N MET A 13 -5.07 -7.73 0.29
CA MET A 13 -3.99 -6.79 0.56
C MET A 13 -4.40 -5.74 1.61
N LEU A 14 -5.61 -5.20 1.53
CA LEU A 14 -6.14 -4.24 2.53
C LEU A 14 -6.28 -4.88 3.92
N ILE A 15 -6.81 -6.11 3.99
CA ILE A 15 -6.95 -6.84 5.25
C ILE A 15 -5.57 -7.08 5.86
N PHE A 16 -4.58 -7.45 5.05
CA PHE A 16 -3.21 -7.64 5.51
C PHE A 16 -2.59 -6.34 6.04
N VAL A 17 -2.76 -5.22 5.33
CA VAL A 17 -2.28 -3.90 5.78
C VAL A 17 -2.93 -3.48 7.09
N LEU A 18 -4.25 -3.70 7.25
CA LEU A 18 -4.96 -3.42 8.50
C LEU A 18 -4.47 -4.30 9.64
N ALA A 19 -4.39 -5.62 9.43
CA ALA A 19 -3.93 -6.56 10.44
C ALA A 19 -2.48 -6.27 10.87
N PHE A 20 -1.59 -6.01 9.91
CA PHE A 20 -0.19 -5.68 10.18
C PHE A 20 -0.06 -4.32 10.85
N GLY A 21 -0.82 -3.31 10.43
CA GLY A 21 -0.84 -2.00 11.06
C GLY A 21 -1.31 -2.04 12.51
N VAL A 22 -2.38 -2.78 12.80
CA VAL A 22 -2.87 -2.98 14.17
C VAL A 22 -1.85 -3.74 15.01
N TRP A 23 -1.32 -4.85 14.50
CA TRP A 23 -0.29 -5.64 15.18
C TRP A 23 0.96 -4.82 15.49
N TYR A 24 1.51 -4.13 14.49
CA TYR A 24 2.69 -3.29 14.65
C TYR A 24 2.45 -2.16 15.64
N SER A 25 1.29 -1.50 15.58
CA SER A 25 0.90 -0.46 16.55
C SER A 25 0.80 -1.01 17.96
N LEU A 26 0.24 -2.21 18.16
CA LEU A 26 0.18 -2.87 19.47
C LEU A 26 1.58 -3.21 19.99
N CYS A 27 2.47 -3.74 19.15
CA CYS A 27 3.86 -4.03 19.54
C CYS A 27 4.60 -2.76 19.96
N VAL A 28 4.48 -1.68 19.20
CA VAL A 28 5.08 -0.39 19.55
C VAL A 28 4.48 0.13 20.87
N PHE A 29 3.16 0.04 21.04
CA PHE A 29 2.47 0.51 22.24
C PHE A 29 2.87 -0.28 23.51
N MET A 30 2.95 -1.60 23.42
CA MET A 30 3.34 -2.46 24.54
C MET A 30 4.83 -2.35 24.87
N ASN A 31 5.70 -2.22 23.87
CA ASN A 31 7.15 -2.16 24.08
C ASN A 31 7.66 -0.78 24.50
N SER A 32 6.97 0.30 24.11
CA SER A 32 7.42 1.68 24.35
C SER A 32 7.13 2.23 25.75
N GLY A 33 6.54 1.42 26.63
CA GLY A 33 6.04 1.91 27.90
C GLY A 33 4.92 2.95 27.75
N LEU A 34 4.29 3.11 26.57
CA LEU A 34 3.15 4.03 26.40
C LEU A 34 1.95 3.60 27.26
N LEU A 35 1.87 2.32 27.63
CA LEU A 35 0.87 1.87 28.60
C LEU A 35 1.19 2.39 30.01
N ALA A 36 2.47 2.47 30.38
CA ALA A 36 2.93 3.07 31.63
C ALA A 36 2.80 4.62 31.60
N ALA A 37 2.95 5.24 30.43
CA ALA A 37 2.68 6.65 30.16
C ALA A 37 1.22 7.07 30.44
N PHE A 38 0.25 6.25 30.06
CA PHE A 38 -1.17 6.49 30.33
C PHE A 38 -1.52 6.36 31.83
N VAL A 39 -0.74 5.59 32.58
CA VAL A 39 -0.95 5.35 34.03
C VAL A 39 -0.14 6.33 34.89
N ASN A 40 1.07 6.70 34.45
CA ASN A 40 1.97 7.66 35.09
C ASN A 40 2.66 8.54 34.04
N PRO A 41 2.05 9.67 33.65
CA PRO A 41 2.58 10.56 32.59
C PRO A 41 3.95 11.16 32.93
N ASP A 42 4.31 11.24 34.22
CA ASP A 42 5.61 11.74 34.69
C ASP A 42 6.80 10.83 34.29
N SER A 43 6.53 9.56 33.94
CA SER A 43 7.56 8.59 33.55
C SER A 43 8.12 8.79 32.14
N ILE A 44 7.42 9.56 31.29
CA ILE A 44 7.76 9.80 29.88
C ILE A 44 8.41 11.16 29.68
N PHE A 45 7.98 12.12 30.49
CA PHE A 45 8.40 13.51 30.46
C PHE A 45 9.28 13.77 31.67
N GLN A 46 10.50 13.24 31.64
CA GLN A 46 11.48 13.63 32.66
C GLN A 46 11.94 15.07 32.36
N PRO A 47 11.86 15.98 33.34
CA PRO A 47 12.41 17.32 33.16
C PRO A 47 13.92 17.20 32.99
N ASN A 48 14.45 17.70 31.87
CA ASN A 48 15.88 17.80 31.67
C ASN A 48 16.43 19.04 32.42
N PHE A 49 17.75 19.26 32.40
CA PHE A 49 18.43 20.39 33.09
C PHE A 49 17.83 21.80 32.83
N LEU A 50 17.07 21.99 31.75
CA LEU A 50 16.39 23.24 31.37
C LEU A 50 14.91 23.32 31.81
N GLY A 51 14.38 22.36 32.55
CA GLY A 51 12.97 22.32 32.95
C GLY A 51 11.98 22.11 31.79
N ILE A 52 12.49 21.87 30.58
CA ILE A 52 11.69 21.50 29.42
C ILE A 52 11.45 19.98 29.49
N PRO A 53 10.19 19.52 29.46
CA PRO A 53 9.89 18.10 29.43
C PRO A 53 10.40 17.53 28.11
N LEU A 54 11.55 16.86 28.14
CA LEU A 54 12.11 16.21 26.97
C LEU A 54 11.45 14.85 26.84
N LEU A 55 10.88 14.62 25.67
CA LEU A 55 10.36 13.33 25.28
C LEU A 55 11.51 12.32 25.41
N ASN A 56 11.34 11.29 26.25
CA ASN A 56 12.34 10.26 26.52
C ASN A 56 13.08 9.86 25.23
N SER A 57 14.42 9.74 25.26
CA SER A 57 15.28 9.49 24.09
C SER A 57 14.78 8.34 23.19
N TYR A 58 14.12 7.34 23.80
CA TYR A 58 13.45 6.27 23.07
C TYR A 58 12.38 6.79 22.09
N TRP A 59 11.50 7.69 22.52
CA TRP A 59 10.41 8.25 21.73
C TRP A 59 10.89 9.21 20.65
N THR A 60 12.01 9.89 20.87
CA THR A 60 12.64 10.75 19.86
C THR A 60 13.02 9.97 18.60
N ILE A 61 13.37 8.68 18.74
CA ILE A 61 13.71 7.79 17.63
C ILE A 61 12.52 6.93 17.20
N ALA A 62 11.72 6.44 18.15
CA ALA A 62 10.58 5.57 17.86
C ALA A 62 9.46 6.28 17.09
N LEU A 63 9.21 7.57 17.38
CA LEU A 63 8.13 8.33 16.74
C LEU A 63 8.38 8.58 15.24
N PRO A 64 9.57 9.02 14.78
CA PRO A 64 9.89 9.09 13.36
C PRO A 64 9.77 7.76 12.64
N ILE A 65 10.26 6.66 13.24
CA ILE A 65 10.19 5.32 12.65
C ILE A 65 8.74 4.86 12.52
N TYR A 66 7.94 5.05 13.57
CA TYR A 66 6.53 4.73 13.57
C TYR A 66 5.77 5.50 12.49
N LEU A 67 6.04 6.80 12.34
CA LEU A 67 5.47 7.62 11.28
C LEU A 67 5.86 7.11 9.88
N LEU A 68 7.12 6.71 9.69
CA LEU A 68 7.61 6.15 8.43
C LEU A 68 6.86 4.86 8.06
N VAL A 69 6.65 3.97 9.03
CA VAL A 69 5.89 2.73 8.83
C VAL A 69 4.42 3.02 8.52
N LEU A 70 3.80 3.98 9.19
CA LEU A 70 2.43 4.41 8.88
C LEU A 70 2.30 4.95 7.45
N ILE A 71 3.28 5.73 6.97
CA ILE A 71 3.30 6.24 5.59
C ILE A 71 3.36 5.08 4.60
N VAL A 72 4.21 4.09 4.85
CA VAL A 72 4.32 2.89 4.00
C VAL A 72 3.01 2.10 3.98
N LEU A 73 2.38 1.90 5.15
CA LEU A 73 1.07 1.24 5.25
C LEU A 73 -0.02 2.02 4.52
N PHE A 74 0.01 3.36 4.59
CA PHE A 74 -0.93 4.22 3.89
C PHE A 74 -0.79 4.09 2.37
N ILE A 75 0.44 4.08 1.85
CA ILE A 75 0.70 3.87 0.41
C ILE A 75 0.23 2.47 -0.01
N ALA A 76 0.48 1.44 0.79
CA ALA A 76 0.02 0.08 0.51
C ALA A 76 -1.51 -0.03 0.50
N ALA A 77 -2.19 0.60 1.47
CA ALA A 77 -3.65 0.67 1.51
C ALA A 77 -4.21 1.43 0.30
N TRP A 78 -3.59 2.55 -0.08
CA TRP A 78 -3.96 3.34 -1.25
C TRP A 78 -3.88 2.52 -2.54
N LEU A 79 -2.78 1.77 -2.73
CA LEU A 79 -2.62 0.86 -3.86
C LEU A 79 -3.67 -0.28 -3.83
N GLY A 80 -3.93 -0.86 -2.67
CA GLY A 80 -4.99 -1.86 -2.49
C GLY A 80 -6.36 -1.32 -2.94
N ILE A 81 -6.72 -0.11 -2.51
CA ILE A 81 -7.97 0.56 -2.92
C ILE A 81 -7.98 0.83 -4.43
N ALA A 82 -6.88 1.33 -4.99
CA ALA A 82 -6.76 1.58 -6.42
C ALA A 82 -7.01 0.32 -7.26
N THR A 83 -6.51 -0.84 -6.81
CA THR A 83 -6.74 -2.13 -7.51
C THR A 83 -8.19 -2.61 -7.43
N ILE A 84 -8.93 -2.24 -6.39
CA ILE A 84 -10.36 -2.57 -6.24
C ILE A 84 -11.21 -1.69 -7.17
N ILE A 85 -10.88 -0.40 -7.25
CA ILE A 85 -11.62 0.60 -8.02
C ILE A 85 -11.31 0.50 -9.52
N ALA A 86 -10.09 0.11 -9.88
CA ALA A 86 -9.68 -0.02 -11.28
C ALA A 86 -10.60 -0.98 -12.04
N LYS A 87 -11.38 -0.42 -12.98
CA LYS A 87 -12.07 -1.21 -14.00
C LYS A 87 -11.04 -1.52 -15.10
N PRO A 88 -10.90 -2.78 -15.54
CA PRO A 88 -10.11 -3.01 -16.74
C PRO A 88 -10.75 -2.24 -17.91
N PRO A 89 -9.95 -1.78 -18.87
CA PRO A 89 -10.50 -1.24 -20.10
C PRO A 89 -11.43 -2.28 -20.71
N LYS A 90 -12.70 -1.91 -20.94
CA LYS A 90 -13.65 -2.72 -21.69
C LYS A 90 -13.26 -2.64 -23.16
N VAL A 91 -12.19 -3.31 -23.56
CA VAL A 91 -11.97 -3.58 -24.98
C VAL A 91 -13.02 -4.61 -25.36
N SER A 92 -13.91 -4.28 -26.30
CA SER A 92 -14.93 -5.22 -26.75
C SER A 92 -14.26 -6.39 -27.45
N GLU A 93 -14.84 -7.60 -27.36
CA GLU A 93 -14.32 -8.75 -28.11
C GLU A 93 -14.33 -8.47 -29.63
N GLU A 94 -15.25 -7.61 -30.10
CA GLU A 94 -15.28 -7.11 -31.48
C GLU A 94 -14.09 -6.23 -31.82
N GLU A 95 -13.63 -5.34 -30.94
CA GLU A 95 -12.41 -4.55 -31.17
C GLU A 95 -11.17 -5.43 -31.20
N ILE A 96 -11.07 -6.41 -30.31
CA ILE A 96 -9.96 -7.37 -30.30
C ILE A 96 -9.93 -8.16 -31.60
N ASN A 97 -11.08 -8.65 -32.06
CA ASN A 97 -11.17 -9.39 -33.32
C ASN A 97 -10.84 -8.49 -34.53
N ARG A 98 -11.32 -7.24 -34.57
CA ARG A 98 -10.99 -6.28 -35.63
C ARG A 98 -9.49 -5.98 -35.70
N ILE A 99 -8.86 -5.74 -34.55
CA ILE A 99 -7.42 -5.48 -34.48
C ILE A 99 -6.64 -6.72 -34.95
N MET A 100 -7.05 -7.92 -34.53
CA MET A 100 -6.39 -9.16 -34.92
C MET A 100 -6.56 -9.49 -36.41
N THR A 101 -7.72 -9.16 -37.01
CA THR A 101 -7.92 -9.30 -38.47
C THR A 101 -7.10 -8.29 -39.25
N LEU A 102 -7.06 -7.03 -38.81
CA LEU A 102 -6.24 -5.98 -39.43
C LEU A 102 -4.75 -6.32 -39.39
N GLU A 103 -4.26 -6.85 -38.27
CA GLU A 103 -2.87 -7.27 -38.14
C GLU A 103 -2.52 -8.45 -39.07
N LYS A 104 -3.43 -9.42 -39.22
CA LYS A 104 -3.26 -10.53 -40.18
C LYS A 104 -3.26 -10.04 -41.63
N GLU A 105 -4.13 -9.10 -41.99
CA GLU A 105 -4.17 -8.53 -43.34
C GLU A 105 -2.90 -7.71 -43.64
N LEU A 106 -2.41 -6.93 -42.68
CA LEU A 106 -1.16 -6.17 -42.81
C LEU A 106 0.06 -7.08 -42.95
N ARG A 107 0.12 -8.20 -42.20
CA ARG A 107 1.18 -9.20 -42.37
C ARG A 107 1.15 -9.84 -43.76
N LYS A 108 -0.03 -10.24 -44.24
CA LYS A 108 -0.18 -10.81 -45.59
C LYS A 108 0.20 -9.82 -46.69
N LYS A 109 -0.12 -8.53 -46.52
CA LYS A 109 0.31 -7.48 -47.45
C LYS A 109 1.83 -7.31 -47.44
N LYS A 110 2.46 -7.26 -46.27
CA LYS A 110 3.93 -7.19 -46.16
C LYS A 110 4.63 -8.43 -46.74
N GLU A 111 4.07 -9.62 -46.57
CA GLU A 111 4.64 -10.84 -47.16
C GLU A 111 4.54 -10.83 -48.69
N LYS A 112 3.45 -10.30 -49.26
CA LYS A 112 3.30 -10.14 -50.71
C LYS A 112 4.23 -9.08 -51.29
N ASP A 113 4.32 -7.89 -50.66
CA ASP A 113 5.24 -6.83 -51.10
C ASP A 113 6.72 -7.22 -50.99
N ASN A 114 7.06 -8.19 -50.13
CA ASN A 114 8.43 -8.65 -49.94
C ASN A 114 8.75 -9.93 -50.75
N SER A 115 7.79 -10.43 -51.55
CA SER A 115 7.95 -11.57 -52.46
C SER A 115 7.78 -11.22 -53.94
N GLU A 116 7.52 -9.94 -54.27
CA GLU A 116 7.71 -9.32 -55.59
C GLU A 116 9.07 -8.61 -55.65
#